data_AF-A4WH75-F1
#
_entry.id   AF-A4WH75-F1
#
_cell.length_a   1.000
_cell.length_b   1.000
_cell.length_c   1.000
_cell.angle_alpha   90.00
_cell.angle_beta   90.00
_cell.angle_gamma   90.00
#
_symmetry.space_group_name_H-M   'P 1'
#
loop_
_entity.id
_entity.type
_entity.pdbx_description
1 polymer ?
#
loop_
_entity_poly.entity_id
_entity_poly.type
_entity_poly.pdbx_seq_one_letter_code
_entity_poly.pdbx_strand_id
1 'polypeptide(L)'
;MQMPNKSVAVRKLRGVAVGEAVEVLLVAGVLLGFTIFLMSYATAGGGPTMYSKEQQAPQINLAQQALDRVVLQNSPIAVRSGQSWRIVDLALAASGPLYQPQLDDSKLAELFPAAGGQLCTIQQKAFADATGISQAALVDYGLLKPAVGSLNFDYVSILKNFFGRDWDKYDITLIIKPLVNLTICPNLQVSNVAIQRRDPMCAGVQQGVWVRSTAGGRVVATAVYCTTNAGCDLSSRELTLAYNSGVGLWEARLEVPSSYLQGLGTVASLVIFAERVTYPRAMDFYVFNTTSRSLAYGMYGYDGRVWFMHDATVSCGSGNIPALGIRRLDIYTGGGFVTLAQDVTLDPGIGAGAVKVDMCQNCVSNARCAACWVQPPAGALFAVAWIERNSQGGNAPGSTIVVVPLFPTPPNAVIRVDTWLRWTPVEPQLQAAVATRIVDSRSTTYSIQLVLYKKP
;
A
#
# COMPACT_ATOMS: atom_id res chain seq x y z
N MET A 1 -59.79 49.28 28.72
CA MET A 1 -58.61 49.41 27.84
C MET A 1 -57.78 48.14 28.02
N GLN A 2 -57.98 47.14 27.16
CA GLN A 2 -57.32 46.93 25.86
C GLN A 2 -56.01 46.13 26.01
N MET A 3 -56.06 44.87 25.58
CA MET A 3 -54.89 44.25 24.92
C MET A 3 -54.49 45.10 23.70
N PRO A 4 -53.24 45.01 23.23
CA PRO A 4 -52.96 44.01 22.19
C PRO A 4 -51.60 43.30 22.28
N ASN A 5 -51.67 42.00 21.93
CA ASN A 5 -50.77 41.17 21.14
C ASN A 5 -49.55 41.79 20.42
N LYS A 6 -48.43 41.05 20.42
CA LYS A 6 -47.64 40.50 19.27
C LYS A 6 -46.33 39.89 19.83
N SER A 7 -46.16 38.56 19.95
CA SER A 7 -45.84 37.51 18.96
C SER A 7 -44.36 37.44 18.51
N VAL A 8 -43.87 36.20 18.34
CA VAL A 8 -42.65 35.71 17.63
C VAL A 8 -41.39 35.58 18.51
N ALA A 9 -40.65 34.46 18.62
CA ALA A 9 -40.79 33.09 18.10
C ALA A 9 -39.97 32.11 18.95
N VAL A 10 -40.54 30.92 19.16
CA VAL A 10 -39.85 29.70 19.58
C VAL A 10 -38.91 29.27 18.45
N ARG A 11 -37.58 29.24 18.68
CA ARG A 11 -36.65 28.56 17.77
C ARG A 11 -36.11 27.29 18.44
N LYS A 12 -36.60 26.16 17.92
CA LYS A 12 -36.13 24.79 18.16
C LYS A 12 -34.61 24.71 18.13
N LEU A 13 -34.00 24.34 19.25
CA LEU A 13 -32.72 23.62 19.27
C LEU A 13 -33.02 22.15 18.92
N ARG A 14 -32.97 21.82 17.64
CA ARG A 14 -32.91 20.42 17.16
C ARG A 14 -31.94 20.38 15.99
N GLY A 15 -30.91 19.53 16.08
CA GLY A 15 -30.30 19.01 14.86
C GLY A 15 -28.84 18.57 14.85
N VAL A 16 -28.02 18.81 15.89
CA VAL A 16 -26.56 18.54 15.75
C VAL A 16 -26.04 17.39 16.64
N ALA A 17 -26.65 17.10 17.79
CA ALA A 17 -26.10 16.10 18.72
C ALA A 17 -26.54 14.64 18.47
N VAL A 18 -27.46 14.39 17.52
CA VAL A 18 -28.05 13.04 17.35
C VAL A 18 -27.23 12.18 16.38
N GLY A 19 -26.51 12.77 15.42
CA GLY A 19 -25.72 12.00 14.44
C GLY A 19 -24.52 11.30 15.07
N GLU A 20 -23.73 12.01 15.87
CA GLU A 20 -22.54 11.45 16.52
C GLU A 20 -22.90 10.43 17.60
N ALA A 21 -23.98 10.66 18.35
CA ALA A 21 -24.44 9.71 19.36
C ALA A 21 -24.95 8.40 18.73
N VAL A 22 -25.60 8.47 17.56
CA VAL A 22 -26.06 7.29 16.83
C VAL A 22 -24.88 6.51 16.22
N GLU A 23 -23.85 7.19 15.69
CA GLU A 23 -22.64 6.51 15.21
C GLU A 23 -21.87 5.82 16.34
N VAL A 24 -21.72 6.45 17.51
CA VAL A 24 -21.03 5.82 18.66
C VAL A 24 -21.85 4.64 19.21
N LEU A 25 -23.18 4.74 19.30
CA LEU A 25 -24.05 3.63 19.72
C LEU A 25 -24.07 2.48 18.70
N LEU A 26 -23.99 2.79 17.40
CA LEU A 26 -24.00 1.78 16.34
C LEU A 26 -22.63 1.10 16.22
N VAL A 27 -21.52 1.83 16.36
CA VAL A 27 -20.17 1.25 16.42
C VAL A 27 -19.97 0.45 17.70
N ALA A 28 -20.42 0.95 18.86
CA ALA A 28 -20.37 0.21 20.12
C ALA A 28 -21.28 -1.03 20.06
N GLY A 29 -22.50 -0.92 19.52
CA GLY A 29 -23.43 -2.03 19.35
C GLY A 29 -22.96 -3.09 18.36
N VAL A 30 -22.32 -2.67 17.25
CA VAL A 30 -21.67 -3.57 16.30
C VAL A 30 -20.42 -4.20 16.92
N LEU A 31 -19.59 -3.46 17.65
CA LEU A 31 -18.43 -4.04 18.36
C LEU A 31 -18.88 -5.06 19.39
N LEU A 32 -19.81 -4.71 20.30
CA LEU A 32 -20.32 -5.62 21.33
C LEU A 32 -21.05 -6.81 20.71
N GLY A 33 -21.86 -6.58 19.67
CA GLY A 33 -22.53 -7.63 18.89
C GLY A 33 -21.54 -8.54 18.17
N PHE A 34 -20.44 -8.01 17.64
CA PHE A 34 -19.39 -8.76 16.95
C PHE A 34 -18.52 -9.55 17.95
N THR A 35 -18.23 -9.00 19.13
CA THR A 35 -17.53 -9.73 20.21
C THR A 35 -18.40 -10.87 20.75
N ILE A 36 -19.70 -10.64 20.95
CA ILE A 36 -20.64 -11.68 21.41
C ILE A 36 -20.85 -12.72 20.31
N PHE A 37 -20.99 -12.31 19.05
CA PHE A 37 -21.11 -13.21 17.90
C PHE A 37 -19.85 -14.07 17.72
N LEU A 38 -18.64 -13.52 17.89
CA LEU A 38 -17.40 -14.31 17.87
C LEU A 38 -17.30 -15.29 19.05
N MET A 39 -17.80 -14.92 20.24
CA MET A 39 -17.83 -15.83 21.38
C MET A 39 -18.91 -16.93 21.28
N SER A 40 -19.92 -16.79 20.40
CA SER A 40 -21.03 -17.74 20.28
C SER A 40 -21.08 -18.52 18.95
N TYR A 41 -20.48 -18.02 17.87
CA TYR A 41 -20.42 -18.72 16.57
C TYR A 41 -19.17 -19.62 16.42
N ALA A 42 -18.23 -19.56 17.37
CA ALA A 42 -17.03 -20.39 17.40
C ALA A 42 -17.18 -21.66 18.24
N THR A 43 -18.37 -22.29 18.28
CA THR A 43 -18.53 -23.62 18.88
C THR A 43 -19.28 -24.58 17.96
N ALA A 44 -18.63 -25.74 17.77
CA ALA A 44 -19.10 -27.01 17.21
C ALA A 44 -19.30 -27.09 15.69
N GLY A 45 -18.19 -27.07 14.94
CA GLY A 45 -18.21 -27.48 13.53
C GLY A 45 -17.00 -27.11 12.68
N GLY A 46 -15.77 -27.15 13.23
CA GLY A 46 -14.54 -26.99 12.45
C GLY A 46 -13.62 -25.81 12.80
N GLY A 47 -13.85 -25.12 13.91
CA GLY A 47 -12.91 -24.10 14.43
C GLY A 47 -11.83 -24.69 15.34
N PRO A 48 -10.70 -23.97 15.57
CA PRO A 48 -9.70 -24.37 16.54
C PRO A 48 -10.35 -24.58 17.90
N THR A 49 -9.96 -25.65 18.59
CA THR A 49 -10.48 -25.93 19.94
C THR A 49 -10.11 -24.77 20.87
N MET A 50 -11.00 -24.32 21.76
CA MET A 50 -10.65 -23.27 22.74
C MET A 50 -9.98 -23.91 23.98
N TYR A 51 -9.10 -23.17 24.68
CA TYR A 51 -8.52 -23.60 25.96
C TYR A 51 -9.61 -24.00 26.98
N SER A 52 -9.27 -24.87 27.94
CA SER A 52 -10.18 -25.10 29.08
C SER A 52 -10.46 -23.77 29.81
N LYS A 53 -11.63 -23.64 30.46
CA LYS A 53 -12.06 -22.38 31.12
C LYS A 53 -10.98 -21.80 32.06
N GLU A 54 -10.21 -22.65 32.72
CA GLU A 54 -9.13 -22.27 33.65
C GLU A 54 -7.87 -21.78 32.93
N GLN A 55 -7.60 -22.30 31.71
CA GLN A 55 -6.44 -21.94 30.90
C GLN A 55 -6.71 -20.74 29.98
N GLN A 56 -7.98 -20.38 29.75
CA GLN A 56 -8.37 -19.37 28.77
C GLN A 56 -7.92 -17.96 29.14
N ALA A 57 -8.14 -17.51 30.39
CA ALA A 57 -7.79 -16.15 30.81
C ALA A 57 -6.28 -15.85 30.74
N PRO A 58 -5.37 -16.72 31.23
CA PRO A 58 -3.93 -16.52 31.07
C PRO A 58 -3.48 -16.42 29.60
N GLN A 59 -4.06 -17.22 28.71
CA GLN A 59 -3.68 -17.23 27.29
C GLN A 59 -4.21 -16.02 26.53
N ILE A 60 -5.40 -15.52 26.87
CA ILE A 60 -5.92 -14.26 26.34
C ILE A 60 -5.00 -13.10 26.75
N ASN A 61 -4.61 -13.04 28.03
CA ASN A 61 -3.68 -12.01 28.50
C ASN A 61 -2.33 -12.08 27.77
N LEU A 62 -1.80 -13.29 27.54
CA LEU A 62 -0.56 -13.46 26.79
C LEU A 62 -0.70 -13.04 25.31
N ALA A 63 -1.82 -13.39 24.66
CA ALA A 63 -2.13 -12.96 23.30
C ALA A 63 -2.25 -11.43 23.20
N GLN A 64 -2.87 -10.78 24.20
CA GLN A 64 -2.94 -9.32 24.29
C GLN A 64 -1.55 -8.70 24.45
N GLN A 65 -0.69 -9.24 25.32
CA GLN A 65 0.68 -8.76 25.50
C GLN A 65 1.53 -8.92 24.22
N ALA A 66 1.37 -10.04 23.51
CA ALA A 66 2.05 -10.24 22.22
C ALA A 66 1.56 -9.22 21.18
N LEU A 67 0.25 -8.98 21.10
CA LEU A 67 -0.33 -7.96 20.23
C LEU A 67 0.10 -6.54 20.62
N ASP A 68 0.25 -6.26 21.92
CA ASP A 68 0.82 -5.01 22.42
C ASP A 68 2.24 -4.80 21.92
N ARG A 69 3.08 -5.84 21.91
CA ARG A 69 4.44 -5.73 21.36
C ARG A 69 4.44 -5.45 19.86
N VAL A 70 3.56 -6.11 19.11
CA VAL A 70 3.38 -5.85 17.67
C VAL A 70 3.03 -4.38 17.42
N VAL A 71 2.21 -3.77 18.27
CA VAL A 71 1.61 -2.46 17.99
C VAL A 71 2.29 -1.28 18.69
N LEU A 72 2.92 -1.51 19.84
CA LEU A 72 3.43 -0.44 20.72
C LEU A 72 4.96 -0.39 20.80
N GLN A 73 5.68 -1.42 20.35
CA GLN A 73 7.14 -1.42 20.39
C GLN A 73 7.75 -0.96 19.06
N ASN A 74 8.72 -0.06 19.17
CA ASN A 74 9.53 0.38 18.04
C ASN A 74 10.82 -0.45 17.97
N SER A 75 10.79 -1.53 17.18
CA SER A 75 11.98 -2.35 16.88
C SER A 75 12.20 -2.44 15.36
N PRO A 76 13.44 -2.65 14.90
CA PRO A 76 13.70 -3.05 13.51
C PRO A 76 12.96 -4.37 13.19
N ILE A 77 12.18 -4.38 12.11
CA ILE A 77 11.42 -5.56 11.69
C ILE A 77 12.30 -6.56 10.91
N ALA A 78 13.33 -6.06 10.23
CA ALA A 78 14.26 -6.85 9.42
C ALA A 78 15.73 -6.55 9.74
N VAL A 79 16.57 -7.57 9.56
CA VAL A 79 18.02 -7.46 9.68
C VAL A 79 18.72 -8.10 8.48
N ARG A 80 19.88 -7.57 8.12
CA ARG A 80 20.72 -8.16 7.08
C ARG A 80 21.48 -9.35 7.64
N SER A 81 21.30 -10.51 7.00
CA SER A 81 22.07 -11.73 7.25
C SER A 81 22.79 -12.12 5.95
N GLY A 82 24.10 -11.91 5.91
CA GLY A 82 24.90 -12.05 4.69
C GLY A 82 24.45 -11.08 3.59
N GLN A 83 24.09 -11.61 2.41
CA GLN A 83 23.61 -10.83 1.27
C GLN A 83 22.08 -10.71 1.19
N SER A 84 21.36 -11.16 2.21
CA SER A 84 19.89 -11.18 2.21
C SER A 84 19.35 -10.54 3.48
N TRP A 85 18.12 -10.05 3.39
CA TRP A 85 17.39 -9.51 4.51
C TRP A 85 16.39 -10.55 5.05
N ARG A 86 16.17 -10.54 6.36
CA ARG A 86 15.30 -11.49 7.06
C ARG A 86 14.41 -10.75 8.04
N ILE A 87 13.12 -11.06 8.07
CA ILE A 87 12.21 -10.55 9.11
C ILE A 87 12.50 -11.30 10.41
N VAL A 88 12.80 -10.57 11.49
CA VAL A 88 13.17 -11.15 12.81
C VAL A 88 12.25 -10.74 13.95
N ASP A 89 11.40 -9.74 13.72
CA ASP A 89 10.37 -9.23 14.64
C ASP A 89 9.15 -8.79 13.79
N LEU A 90 7.97 -8.60 14.39
CA LEU A 90 6.77 -8.03 13.75
C LEU A 90 6.31 -6.74 14.47
N ALA A 91 7.21 -6.05 15.16
CA ALA A 91 6.92 -4.78 15.83
C ALA A 91 6.68 -3.65 14.80
N LEU A 92 5.41 -3.32 14.55
CA LEU A 92 4.91 -2.40 13.52
C LEU A 92 4.67 -0.98 14.01
N ALA A 93 5.01 -0.64 15.26
CA ALA A 93 4.72 0.69 15.80
C ALA A 93 5.44 1.81 15.03
N ALA A 94 4.77 2.97 14.92
CA ALA A 94 5.33 4.23 14.46
C ALA A 94 5.66 5.17 15.64
N SER A 95 6.56 6.14 15.44
CA SER A 95 6.76 7.24 16.38
C SER A 95 5.52 8.15 16.44
N GLY A 96 4.70 8.01 17.48
CA GLY A 96 3.48 8.78 17.67
C GLY A 96 3.07 8.88 19.15
N PRO A 97 2.03 9.66 19.47
CA PRO A 97 1.57 9.80 20.85
C PRO A 97 1.07 8.46 21.41
N LEU A 98 1.55 8.07 22.59
CA LEU A 98 1.27 6.77 23.25
C LEU A 98 -0.23 6.47 23.46
N TYR A 99 -1.11 7.45 23.34
CA TYR A 99 -2.55 7.30 23.57
C TYR A 99 -3.32 6.73 22.36
N GLN A 100 -2.71 6.67 21.17
CA GLN A 100 -3.30 5.98 20.01
C GLN A 100 -2.27 5.02 19.40
N PRO A 101 -2.56 3.71 19.35
CA PRO A 101 -1.69 2.77 18.68
C PRO A 101 -1.60 3.10 17.18
N GLN A 102 -0.39 3.38 16.70
CA GLN A 102 -0.12 3.70 15.29
C GLN A 102 0.80 2.67 14.64
N LEU A 103 0.51 2.33 13.39
CA LEU A 103 1.38 1.51 12.55
C LEU A 103 2.27 2.38 11.66
N ASP A 104 3.49 1.89 11.48
CA ASP A 104 4.43 2.40 10.50
C ASP A 104 4.13 1.77 9.13
N ASP A 105 3.59 2.59 8.23
CA ASP A 105 3.27 2.20 6.86
C ASP A 105 4.50 1.65 6.10
N SER A 106 5.71 2.11 6.43
CA SER A 106 6.94 1.60 5.81
C SER A 106 7.21 0.14 6.21
N LYS A 107 6.99 -0.20 7.48
CA LYS A 107 7.09 -1.58 7.98
C LYS A 107 5.97 -2.47 7.46
N LEU A 108 4.75 -1.94 7.33
CA LEU A 108 3.65 -2.66 6.70
C LEU A 108 3.95 -3.01 5.24
N ALA A 109 4.62 -2.11 4.51
CA ALA A 109 5.05 -2.37 3.14
C ALA A 109 6.06 -3.52 3.05
N GLU A 110 6.90 -3.75 4.07
CA GLU A 110 7.81 -4.91 4.12
C GLU A 110 7.06 -6.25 4.19
N LEU A 111 5.85 -6.25 4.78
CA LEU A 111 5.00 -7.43 4.85
C LEU A 111 4.12 -7.63 3.59
N PHE A 112 4.18 -6.73 2.61
CA PHE A 112 3.35 -6.78 1.40
C PHE A 112 3.48 -8.07 0.58
N PRO A 113 4.66 -8.69 0.38
CA PRO A 113 4.77 -9.98 -0.31
C PRO A 113 3.93 -11.11 0.31
N ALA A 114 3.72 -11.09 1.63
CA ALA A 114 2.83 -12.03 2.31
C ALA A 114 1.36 -11.88 1.92
N ALA A 115 1.01 -10.78 1.23
CA ALA A 115 -0.31 -10.53 0.66
C ALA A 115 -0.46 -10.99 -0.81
N GLY A 116 0.56 -11.65 -1.40
CA GLY A 116 0.45 -12.34 -2.69
C GLY A 116 0.72 -11.51 -3.96
N GLY A 117 1.44 -10.38 -3.86
CA GLY A 117 1.83 -9.58 -5.02
C GLY A 117 2.76 -10.32 -6.00
N GLN A 118 2.71 -9.99 -7.31
CA GLN A 118 3.63 -10.54 -8.29
C GLN A 118 5.07 -10.13 -7.93
N LEU A 119 5.91 -11.11 -7.62
CA LEU A 119 7.33 -10.91 -7.35
C LEU A 119 8.13 -10.87 -8.65
N CYS A 120 8.96 -9.85 -8.77
CA CYS A 120 9.94 -9.63 -9.81
C CYS A 120 11.34 -9.88 -9.24
N THR A 121 12.22 -10.50 -10.02
CA THR A 121 13.65 -10.62 -9.71
C THR A 121 14.40 -9.44 -10.33
N ILE A 122 15.25 -8.79 -9.54
CA ILE A 122 16.18 -7.77 -10.04
C ILE A 122 17.42 -8.50 -10.54
N GLN A 123 17.59 -8.53 -11.86
CA GLN A 123 18.64 -9.28 -12.54
C GLN A 123 19.97 -8.52 -12.59
N GLN A 124 19.95 -7.20 -12.35
CA GLN A 124 21.16 -6.38 -12.37
C GLN A 124 21.96 -6.53 -11.08
N LYS A 125 23.12 -7.19 -11.19
CA LYS A 125 24.03 -7.43 -10.07
C LYS A 125 24.55 -6.15 -9.41
N ALA A 126 24.92 -5.13 -10.18
CA ALA A 126 25.43 -3.87 -9.62
C ALA A 126 24.40 -3.19 -8.70
N PHE A 127 23.12 -3.29 -9.04
CA PHE A 127 22.02 -2.77 -8.22
C PHE A 127 21.79 -3.63 -6.98
N ALA A 128 21.75 -4.95 -7.14
CA ALA A 128 21.58 -5.86 -6.01
C ALA A 128 22.72 -5.71 -4.98
N ASP A 129 23.96 -5.55 -5.44
CA ASP A 129 25.13 -5.35 -4.57
C ASP A 129 25.07 -3.98 -3.86
N ALA A 130 24.58 -2.92 -4.54
CA ALA A 130 24.48 -1.57 -3.98
C ALA A 130 23.34 -1.41 -2.96
N THR A 131 22.21 -2.08 -3.18
CA THR A 131 20.98 -1.89 -2.38
C THR A 131 20.68 -3.04 -1.43
N GLY A 132 21.24 -4.23 -1.69
CA GLY A 132 20.83 -5.47 -1.03
C GLY A 132 19.43 -5.96 -1.44
N ILE A 133 18.84 -5.39 -2.50
CA ILE A 133 17.52 -5.73 -3.00
C ILE A 133 17.68 -6.56 -4.27
N SER A 134 17.28 -7.83 -4.22
CA SER A 134 17.30 -8.76 -5.36
C SER A 134 15.90 -9.09 -5.87
N GLN A 135 14.85 -8.65 -5.18
CA GLN A 135 13.46 -8.84 -5.58
C GLN A 135 12.62 -7.60 -5.32
N ALA A 136 11.54 -7.44 -6.07
CA ALA A 136 10.58 -6.37 -5.90
C ALA A 136 9.17 -6.86 -6.24
N ALA A 137 8.16 -6.36 -5.54
CA ALA A 137 6.77 -6.60 -5.91
C ALA A 137 6.32 -5.56 -6.95
N LEU A 138 5.70 -6.02 -8.05
CA LEU A 138 5.04 -5.13 -9.00
C LEU A 138 3.74 -4.62 -8.38
N VAL A 139 3.62 -3.31 -8.23
CA VAL A 139 2.42 -2.69 -7.63
C VAL A 139 1.47 -2.19 -8.71
N ASP A 140 2.01 -1.50 -9.71
CA ASP A 140 1.27 -0.99 -10.86
C ASP A 140 2.25 -0.74 -12.02
N TYR A 141 1.77 -0.19 -13.14
CA TYR A 141 2.57 0.14 -14.30
C TYR A 141 3.84 0.93 -13.93
N GLY A 142 5.01 0.33 -14.19
CA GLY A 142 6.31 0.97 -13.96
C GLY A 142 6.67 1.21 -12.48
N LEU A 143 5.85 0.74 -11.54
CA LEU A 143 6.05 0.95 -10.11
C LEU A 143 6.37 -0.37 -9.40
N LEU A 144 7.57 -0.41 -8.83
CA LEU A 144 8.02 -1.48 -7.97
C LEU A 144 8.01 -1.05 -6.52
N LYS A 145 7.77 -2.02 -5.64
CA LYS A 145 8.12 -1.91 -4.23
C LYS A 145 9.26 -2.86 -3.92
N PRO A 146 10.25 -2.44 -3.12
CA PRO A 146 11.26 -3.37 -2.65
C PRO A 146 10.57 -4.58 -2.01
N ALA A 147 10.99 -5.76 -2.42
CA ALA A 147 10.66 -6.97 -1.70
C ALA A 147 11.94 -7.39 -1.01
N VAL A 148 11.88 -7.43 0.31
CA VAL A 148 12.88 -8.10 1.10
C VAL A 148 12.91 -9.55 0.60
N GLY A 149 13.96 -9.91 -0.15
CA GLY A 149 13.97 -11.06 -1.08
C GLY A 149 13.35 -12.30 -0.45
N SER A 150 12.35 -12.89 -1.12
CA SER A 150 11.47 -13.97 -0.66
C SER A 150 11.35 -13.97 0.87
N LEU A 151 10.46 -13.15 1.44
CA LEU A 151 10.31 -12.97 2.89
C LEU A 151 10.59 -14.26 3.67
N ASN A 152 11.84 -14.41 4.10
CA ASN A 152 12.24 -15.53 4.91
C ASN A 152 12.00 -15.07 6.33
N PHE A 153 10.89 -15.49 6.91
CA PHE A 153 10.60 -15.18 8.29
C PHE A 153 11.56 -15.97 9.20
N ASP A 154 12.19 -15.29 10.15
CA ASP A 154 12.82 -15.93 11.29
C ASP A 154 11.80 -16.25 12.36
N TYR A 155 10.97 -17.27 12.12
CA TYR A 155 9.94 -17.68 13.06
C TYR A 155 10.51 -17.93 14.47
N VAL A 156 11.74 -18.44 14.59
CA VAL A 156 12.38 -18.66 15.90
C VAL A 156 12.68 -17.33 16.57
N SER A 157 13.31 -16.38 15.88
CA SER A 157 13.64 -15.07 16.45
C SER A 157 12.39 -14.25 16.77
N ILE A 158 11.37 -14.30 15.91
CA ILE A 158 10.07 -13.66 16.14
C ILE A 158 9.43 -14.18 17.42
N LEU A 159 9.35 -15.51 17.59
CA LEU A 159 8.76 -16.11 18.79
C LEU A 159 9.59 -15.83 20.05
N LYS A 160 10.92 -15.81 19.95
CA LYS A 160 11.80 -15.41 21.06
C LYS A 160 11.61 -13.95 21.46
N ASN A 161 11.36 -13.08 20.50
CA ASN A 161 11.05 -11.68 20.78
C ASN A 161 9.76 -11.57 21.61
N PHE A 162 8.70 -12.32 21.26
CA PHE A 162 7.44 -12.25 21.99
C PHE A 162 7.44 -13.00 23.33
N PHE A 163 8.03 -14.20 23.39
CA PHE A 163 7.85 -15.14 24.50
C PHE A 163 9.15 -15.47 25.25
N GLY A 164 10.29 -14.93 24.84
CA GLY A 164 11.58 -15.12 25.52
C GLY A 164 12.00 -16.59 25.56
N ARG A 165 12.24 -17.12 26.77
CA ARG A 165 12.69 -18.50 26.97
C ARG A 165 11.62 -19.53 26.64
N ASP A 166 10.34 -19.16 26.70
CA ASP A 166 9.21 -20.05 26.48
C ASP A 166 8.72 -20.07 25.02
N TRP A 167 9.49 -19.50 24.09
CA TRP A 167 9.14 -19.35 22.68
C TRP A 167 8.79 -20.66 21.97
N ASP A 168 9.35 -21.78 22.41
CA ASP A 168 9.15 -23.09 21.78
C ASP A 168 7.77 -23.69 22.10
N LYS A 169 7.09 -23.18 23.13
CA LYS A 169 5.74 -23.59 23.56
C LYS A 169 4.63 -22.92 22.77
N TYR A 170 4.93 -21.87 22.03
CA TYR A 170 3.92 -21.05 21.37
C TYR A 170 4.18 -20.91 19.88
N ASP A 171 3.10 -20.70 19.14
CA ASP A 171 3.09 -20.23 17.76
C ASP A 171 2.00 -19.17 17.61
N ILE A 172 2.11 -18.31 16.60
CA ILE A 172 1.14 -17.28 16.34
C ILE A 172 0.72 -17.25 14.86
N THR A 173 -0.51 -16.80 14.66
CA THR A 173 -0.99 -16.29 13.38
C THR A 173 -1.28 -14.81 13.58
N LEU A 174 -0.55 -13.94 12.89
CA LEU A 174 -0.83 -12.50 12.84
C LEU A 174 -1.59 -12.20 11.54
N ILE A 175 -2.73 -11.55 11.67
CA ILE A 175 -3.59 -11.16 10.55
C ILE A 175 -3.78 -9.65 10.62
N ILE A 176 -3.42 -8.95 9.54
CA ILE A 176 -3.56 -7.50 9.42
C ILE A 176 -4.50 -7.24 8.24
N LYS A 177 -5.63 -6.59 8.51
CA LYS A 177 -6.69 -6.34 7.53
C LYS A 177 -7.02 -4.85 7.51
N PRO A 178 -7.04 -4.19 6.34
CA PRO A 178 -7.66 -2.88 6.22
C PRO A 178 -9.10 -2.95 6.76
N LEU A 179 -9.47 -2.00 7.61
CA LEU A 179 -10.83 -1.95 8.18
C LEU A 179 -11.85 -1.49 7.13
N VAL A 180 -11.40 -0.63 6.22
CA VAL A 180 -12.14 -0.16 5.05
C VAL A 180 -11.30 -0.45 3.83
N ASN A 181 -11.92 -1.08 2.83
CA ASN A 181 -11.31 -1.19 1.51
C ASN A 181 -11.80 -0.03 0.66
N LEU A 182 -10.88 0.75 0.10
CA LEU A 182 -11.13 1.83 -0.84
C LEU A 182 -10.46 1.42 -2.14
N THR A 183 -11.15 1.54 -3.27
CA THR A 183 -10.60 1.12 -4.55
C THR A 183 -11.04 2.06 -5.66
N ILE A 184 -10.05 2.53 -6.42
CA ILE A 184 -10.26 3.21 -7.70
C ILE A 184 -10.51 2.14 -8.74
N CYS A 185 -11.71 2.19 -9.30
CA CYS A 185 -12.21 1.28 -10.30
C CYS A 185 -12.38 1.99 -11.64
N PRO A 186 -11.33 2.02 -12.47
CA PRO A 186 -11.47 2.43 -13.84
C PRO A 186 -12.23 1.34 -14.60
N ASN A 187 -13.20 1.78 -15.40
CA ASN A 187 -13.71 1.03 -16.52
C ASN A 187 -13.73 2.02 -17.67
N LEU A 188 -12.66 2.06 -18.46
CA LEU A 188 -12.53 3.00 -19.57
C LEU A 188 -12.15 2.27 -20.85
N GLN A 189 -12.70 2.74 -21.97
CA GLN A 189 -12.20 2.44 -23.31
C GLN A 189 -11.42 3.66 -23.81
N VAL A 190 -10.10 3.52 -23.93
CA VAL A 190 -9.22 4.55 -24.46
C VAL A 190 -8.60 4.00 -25.74
N SER A 191 -9.01 4.56 -26.88
CA SER A 191 -8.69 4.01 -28.20
C SER A 191 -9.13 2.53 -28.31
N ASN A 192 -8.19 1.61 -28.52
CA ASN A 192 -8.44 0.16 -28.62
C ASN A 192 -8.07 -0.60 -27.34
N VAL A 193 -7.86 0.09 -26.23
CA VAL A 193 -7.41 -0.50 -24.97
C VAL A 193 -8.44 -0.28 -23.87
N ALA A 194 -8.81 -1.37 -23.22
CA ALA A 194 -9.63 -1.36 -22.02
C ALA A 194 -8.75 -1.13 -20.78
N ILE A 195 -8.96 -0.03 -20.08
CA ILE A 195 -8.33 0.25 -18.78
C ILE A 195 -9.30 -0.20 -17.69
N GLN A 196 -8.97 -1.31 -17.04
CA GLN A 196 -9.78 -1.95 -16.01
C GLN A 196 -8.90 -2.48 -14.88
N ARG A 197 -9.38 -2.37 -13.64
CA ARG A 197 -8.75 -3.00 -12.48
C ARG A 197 -9.43 -4.35 -12.19
N ARG A 198 -8.64 -5.43 -12.15
CA ARG A 198 -9.12 -6.79 -11.82
C ARG A 198 -9.21 -6.98 -10.30
N ASP A 199 -10.06 -6.19 -9.67
CA ASP A 199 -10.37 -6.25 -8.25
C ASP A 199 -11.86 -6.58 -8.06
N PRO A 200 -12.24 -7.48 -7.13
CA PRO A 200 -13.64 -7.76 -6.84
C PRO A 200 -14.48 -6.52 -6.53
N MET A 201 -13.89 -5.48 -5.92
CA MET A 201 -14.58 -4.21 -5.68
C MET A 201 -15.00 -3.52 -6.99
N CYS A 202 -14.28 -3.76 -8.08
CA CYS A 202 -14.52 -3.16 -9.39
C CYS A 202 -15.46 -3.97 -10.29
N ALA A 203 -16.01 -5.08 -9.79
CA ALA A 203 -16.96 -5.87 -10.54
C ALA A 203 -18.24 -5.07 -10.88
N GLY A 204 -18.67 -5.12 -12.14
CA GLY A 204 -19.91 -4.49 -12.60
C GLY A 204 -19.90 -2.95 -12.59
N VAL A 205 -18.73 -2.31 -12.51
CA VAL A 205 -18.61 -0.85 -12.60
C VAL A 205 -19.01 -0.37 -14.00
N GLN A 206 -19.85 0.66 -14.05
CA GLN A 206 -20.27 1.29 -15.31
C GLN A 206 -19.12 2.08 -15.95
N GLN A 207 -19.21 2.36 -17.24
CA GLN A 207 -18.20 3.13 -17.97
C GLN A 207 -17.87 4.46 -17.28
N GLY A 208 -16.60 4.67 -16.94
CA GLY A 208 -16.08 5.81 -16.21
C GLY A 208 -15.01 5.42 -15.19
N VAL A 209 -14.59 6.39 -14.38
CA VAL A 209 -13.75 6.15 -13.20
C VAL A 209 -14.62 6.27 -11.97
N TRP A 210 -14.59 5.24 -11.14
CA TRP A 210 -15.37 5.17 -9.91
C TRP A 210 -14.44 4.97 -8.73
N VAL A 211 -14.81 5.57 -7.59
CA VAL A 211 -14.19 5.24 -6.31
C VAL A 211 -15.21 4.44 -5.52
N ARG A 212 -14.84 3.23 -5.11
CA ARG A 212 -15.68 2.32 -4.34
C ARG A 212 -15.08 2.07 -2.96
N SER A 213 -15.96 1.87 -1.98
CA SER A 213 -15.60 1.71 -0.59
C SER A 213 -16.53 0.73 0.12
N THR A 214 -16.01 -0.01 1.10
CA THR A 214 -16.84 -0.80 2.02
C THR A 214 -17.53 0.03 3.10
N ALA A 215 -17.21 1.33 3.20
CA ALA A 215 -17.84 2.28 4.12
C ALA A 215 -18.12 3.63 3.45
N GLY A 216 -19.19 4.33 3.88
CA GLY A 216 -19.56 5.65 3.35
C GLY A 216 -18.61 6.77 3.77
N GLY A 217 -18.97 8.03 3.52
CA GLY A 217 -18.20 9.20 3.96
C GLY A 217 -17.57 9.98 2.82
N ARG A 218 -16.57 10.81 3.15
CA ARG A 218 -15.92 11.73 2.21
C ARG A 218 -14.58 11.19 1.74
N VAL A 219 -14.33 11.34 0.44
CA VAL A 219 -13.07 10.99 -0.22
C VAL A 219 -12.53 12.20 -0.94
N VAL A 220 -11.23 12.44 -0.85
CA VAL A 220 -10.52 13.39 -1.71
C VAL A 220 -9.80 12.59 -2.78
N ALA A 221 -10.11 12.85 -4.05
CA ALA A 221 -9.45 12.26 -5.19
C ALA A 221 -8.56 13.31 -5.87
N THR A 222 -7.28 13.00 -6.04
CA THR A 222 -6.30 13.86 -6.70
C THR A 222 -5.79 13.17 -7.96
N ALA A 223 -6.09 13.78 -9.11
CA ALA A 223 -5.54 13.39 -10.40
C ALA A 223 -4.23 14.15 -10.65
N VAL A 224 -3.19 13.41 -11.02
CA VAL A 224 -1.89 13.92 -11.48
C VAL A 224 -1.75 13.52 -12.95
N TYR A 225 -1.92 14.48 -13.84
CA TYR A 225 -1.81 14.29 -15.28
C TYR A 225 -0.54 14.96 -15.78
N CYS A 226 0.38 14.18 -16.35
CA CYS A 226 1.66 14.69 -16.85
C CYS A 226 1.76 14.44 -18.34
N THR A 227 2.34 15.39 -19.07
CA THR A 227 2.70 15.24 -20.49
C THR A 227 4.20 15.48 -20.67
N THR A 228 4.74 14.97 -21.77
CA THR A 228 6.16 15.20 -22.12
C THR A 228 6.48 16.66 -22.45
N ASN A 229 5.48 17.43 -22.89
CA ASN A 229 5.70 18.77 -23.45
C ASN A 229 5.28 19.92 -22.53
N ALA A 230 4.34 19.70 -21.60
CA ALA A 230 3.73 20.77 -20.79
C ALA A 230 3.90 20.58 -19.27
N GLY A 231 4.60 19.53 -18.81
CA GLY A 231 4.75 19.24 -17.38
C GLY A 231 3.52 18.51 -16.81
N CYS A 232 3.22 18.74 -15.53
CA CYS A 232 2.14 18.05 -14.81
C CYS A 232 1.07 19.01 -14.28
N ASP A 233 -0.18 18.67 -14.53
CA ASP A 233 -1.36 19.28 -13.94
C ASP A 233 -1.85 18.44 -12.76
N LEU A 234 -2.21 19.11 -11.67
CA LEU A 234 -2.85 18.50 -10.51
C LEU A 234 -4.29 19.00 -10.39
N SER A 235 -5.23 18.08 -10.22
CA SER A 235 -6.63 18.40 -9.96
C SER A 235 -7.15 17.57 -8.80
N SER A 236 -7.65 18.25 -7.77
CA SER A 236 -8.27 17.61 -6.61
C SER A 236 -9.78 17.84 -6.60
N ARG A 237 -10.51 16.79 -6.24
CA ARG A 237 -11.97 16.80 -6.11
C ARG A 237 -12.35 16.10 -4.83
N GLU A 238 -13.32 16.68 -4.15
CA GLU A 238 -13.98 16.01 -3.04
C GLU A 238 -15.20 15.26 -3.55
N LEU A 239 -15.33 14.01 -3.10
CA LEU A 239 -16.41 13.11 -3.43
C LEU A 239 -17.15 12.72 -2.14
N THR A 240 -18.48 12.74 -2.19
CA THR A 240 -19.30 12.13 -1.15
C THR A 240 -19.78 10.78 -1.65
N LEU A 241 -19.44 9.72 -0.93
CA LEU A 241 -19.82 8.36 -1.30
C LEU A 241 -21.31 8.13 -1.05
N ALA A 242 -22.00 7.56 -2.03
CA ALA A 242 -23.40 7.15 -1.93
C ALA A 242 -23.51 5.63 -1.89
N TYR A 243 -24.42 5.09 -1.08
CA TYR A 243 -24.62 3.65 -1.00
C TYR A 243 -25.38 3.12 -2.22
N ASN A 244 -24.79 2.16 -2.92
CA ASN A 244 -25.44 1.43 -4.00
C ASN A 244 -25.87 0.04 -3.51
N SER A 245 -27.17 -0.13 -3.27
CA SER A 245 -27.76 -1.37 -2.77
C SER A 245 -27.66 -2.55 -3.76
N GLY A 246 -27.50 -2.29 -5.06
CA GLY A 246 -27.36 -3.34 -6.07
C GLY A 246 -26.02 -4.07 -6.02
N VAL A 247 -24.97 -3.42 -5.49
CA VAL A 247 -23.62 -4.01 -5.31
C VAL A 247 -23.20 -4.12 -3.85
N GLY A 248 -23.95 -3.53 -2.91
CA GLY A 248 -23.63 -3.57 -1.48
C GLY A 248 -22.40 -2.74 -1.10
N LEU A 249 -22.07 -1.71 -1.89
CA LEU A 249 -20.88 -0.87 -1.72
C LEU A 249 -21.25 0.60 -1.74
N TRP A 250 -20.37 1.41 -1.14
CA TRP A 250 -20.42 2.86 -1.24
C TRP A 250 -19.60 3.32 -2.44
N GLU A 251 -20.15 4.18 -3.29
CA GLU A 251 -19.46 4.60 -4.50
C GLU A 251 -19.69 6.07 -4.84
N ALA A 252 -18.71 6.64 -5.53
CA ALA A 252 -18.83 7.95 -6.16
C ALA A 252 -18.15 7.91 -7.53
N ARG A 253 -18.77 8.57 -8.51
CA ARG A 253 -18.16 8.75 -9.82
C ARG A 253 -17.14 9.87 -9.75
N LEU A 254 -15.93 9.61 -10.25
CA LEU A 254 -14.89 10.60 -10.43
C LEU A 254 -14.92 11.09 -11.87
N GLU A 255 -15.15 12.40 -12.05
CA GLU A 255 -15.05 13.04 -13.35
C GLU A 255 -13.58 13.28 -13.71
N VAL A 256 -13.07 12.47 -14.63
CA VAL A 256 -11.74 12.65 -15.23
C VAL A 256 -11.93 13.41 -16.55
N PRO A 257 -11.28 14.57 -16.74
CA PRO A 257 -11.33 15.30 -18.00
C PRO A 257 -10.93 14.40 -19.17
N SER A 258 -11.70 14.43 -20.27
CA SER A 258 -11.39 13.61 -21.45
C SER A 258 -10.02 13.92 -22.05
N SER A 259 -9.54 15.16 -21.90
CA SER A 259 -8.18 15.57 -22.28
C SER A 259 -7.09 14.78 -21.53
N TYR A 260 -7.34 14.36 -20.28
CA TYR A 260 -6.37 13.57 -19.50
C TYR A 260 -6.24 12.12 -19.99
N LEU A 261 -7.17 11.66 -20.83
CA LEU A 261 -7.14 10.32 -21.40
C LEU A 261 -6.43 10.28 -22.76
N GLN A 262 -6.11 11.44 -23.35
CA GLN A 262 -5.45 11.51 -24.66
C GLN A 262 -3.95 11.25 -24.53
N GLY A 263 -3.39 10.42 -25.42
CA GLY A 263 -1.94 10.16 -25.46
C GLY A 263 -1.38 9.39 -24.25
N LEU A 264 -2.25 8.82 -23.40
CA LEU A 264 -1.84 7.97 -22.28
C LEU A 264 -0.92 6.85 -22.77
N GLY A 265 0.15 6.60 -22.02
CA GLY A 265 1.12 5.55 -22.32
C GLY A 265 2.14 5.88 -23.41
N THR A 266 1.99 7.00 -24.12
CA THR A 266 2.89 7.41 -25.21
C THR A 266 3.52 8.78 -25.01
N VAL A 267 2.73 9.78 -24.61
CA VAL A 267 3.21 11.15 -24.35
C VAL A 267 2.61 11.73 -23.08
N ALA A 268 1.72 10.98 -22.43
CA ALA A 268 1.08 11.36 -21.19
C ALA A 268 0.96 10.19 -20.20
N SER A 269 0.84 10.53 -18.93
CA SER A 269 0.50 9.61 -17.84
C SER A 269 -0.51 10.26 -16.91
N LEU A 270 -1.42 9.46 -16.38
CA LEU A 270 -2.38 9.86 -15.38
C LEU A 270 -2.26 8.92 -14.18
N VAL A 271 -2.10 9.49 -12.99
CA VAL A 271 -2.25 8.76 -11.73
C VAL A 271 -3.36 9.40 -10.94
N ILE A 272 -4.22 8.59 -10.35
CA ILE A 272 -5.23 9.08 -9.42
C ILE A 272 -4.93 8.49 -8.06
N PHE A 273 -4.93 9.37 -7.05
CA PHE A 273 -4.91 9.04 -5.64
C PHE A 273 -6.30 9.28 -5.07
N ALA A 274 -6.80 8.35 -4.26
CA ALA A 274 -8.05 8.53 -3.53
C ALA A 274 -7.79 8.29 -2.04
N GLU A 275 -8.16 9.26 -1.20
CA GLU A 275 -8.00 9.20 0.25
C GLU A 275 -9.35 9.43 0.94
N ARG A 276 -9.77 8.48 1.77
CA ARG A 276 -10.93 8.66 2.64
C ARG A 276 -10.52 9.48 3.85
N VAL A 277 -11.01 10.72 3.90
CA VAL A 277 -10.71 11.69 4.96
C VAL A 277 -11.59 11.52 6.21
N THR A 278 -12.67 10.75 6.10
CA THR A 278 -13.49 10.32 7.25
C THR A 278 -12.85 9.11 7.93
N TYR A 279 -12.98 8.97 9.25
CA TYR A 279 -12.54 7.76 9.98
C TYR A 279 -13.52 6.59 9.74
N PRO A 280 -13.07 5.33 9.59
CA PRO A 280 -11.69 4.85 9.45
C PRO A 280 -10.99 5.26 8.15
N ARG A 281 -9.70 5.59 8.19
CA ARG A 281 -8.96 6.05 6.99
C ARG A 281 -8.74 4.91 6.00
N ALA A 282 -8.67 5.25 4.72
CA ALA A 282 -8.28 4.32 3.67
C ALA A 282 -7.72 5.10 2.47
N MET A 283 -6.79 4.48 1.75
CA MET A 283 -6.17 5.08 0.58
C MET A 283 -6.02 4.06 -0.54
N ASP A 284 -6.15 4.51 -1.78
CA ASP A 284 -5.82 3.74 -2.96
C ASP A 284 -5.24 4.65 -4.05
N PHE A 285 -4.50 4.06 -4.98
CA PHE A 285 -4.05 4.75 -6.16
C PHE A 285 -4.14 3.83 -7.38
N TYR A 286 -4.17 4.43 -8.57
CA TYR A 286 -4.14 3.69 -9.82
C TYR A 286 -3.40 4.48 -10.90
N VAL A 287 -2.50 3.81 -11.61
CA VAL A 287 -1.75 4.35 -12.75
C VAL A 287 -2.48 4.00 -14.04
N PHE A 288 -3.00 5.00 -14.72
CA PHE A 288 -3.72 4.83 -15.98
C PHE A 288 -2.73 4.74 -17.14
N ASN A 289 -2.75 3.60 -17.82
CA ASN A 289 -1.93 3.39 -19.00
C ASN A 289 -2.66 2.59 -20.08
N THR A 290 -2.37 2.87 -21.34
CA THR A 290 -2.85 2.13 -22.51
C THR A 290 -1.83 1.09 -22.98
N THR A 291 -0.65 1.06 -22.38
CA THR A 291 0.44 0.17 -22.74
C THR A 291 0.68 -0.82 -21.61
N SER A 292 0.97 -2.06 -21.95
CA SER A 292 1.32 -3.10 -20.98
C SER A 292 2.79 -3.08 -20.58
N ARG A 293 3.59 -2.12 -21.08
CA ARG A 293 5.05 -2.16 -21.01
C ARG A 293 5.62 -0.83 -20.53
N SER A 294 6.21 -0.83 -19.35
CA SER A 294 7.02 0.30 -18.88
C SER A 294 8.43 0.25 -19.46
N LEU A 295 8.99 1.42 -19.79
CA LEU A 295 10.36 1.55 -20.29
C LEU A 295 11.40 1.56 -19.16
N ALA A 296 10.98 1.93 -17.95
CA ALA A 296 11.78 1.85 -16.74
C ALA A 296 10.88 1.54 -15.55
N TYR A 297 11.48 1.11 -14.45
CA TYR A 297 10.76 0.90 -13.20
C TYR A 297 11.28 1.87 -12.14
N GLY A 298 10.36 2.56 -11.50
CA GLY A 298 10.63 3.41 -10.35
C GLY A 298 10.32 2.66 -9.05
N MET A 299 11.08 2.94 -8.00
CA MET A 299 10.95 2.31 -6.70
C MET A 299 11.37 3.27 -5.59
N TYR A 300 10.53 3.44 -4.56
CA TYR A 300 10.94 4.13 -3.34
C TYR A 300 11.57 3.11 -2.39
N GLY A 301 12.87 3.27 -2.12
CA GLY A 301 13.66 2.36 -1.30
C GLY A 301 13.52 2.62 0.20
N TYR A 302 13.85 1.61 1.00
CA TYR A 302 13.89 1.72 2.47
C TYR A 302 14.94 2.71 2.98
N ASP A 303 15.94 3.00 2.15
CA ASP A 303 16.96 4.02 2.38
C ASP A 303 16.46 5.45 2.16
N GLY A 304 15.16 5.61 1.88
CA GLY A 304 14.54 6.90 1.61
C GLY A 304 14.93 7.49 0.27
N ARG A 305 15.50 6.70 -0.65
CA ARG A 305 15.87 7.13 -2.01
C ARG A 305 14.83 6.68 -3.03
N VAL A 306 14.71 7.43 -4.12
CA VAL A 306 13.95 7.00 -5.30
C VAL A 306 14.92 6.39 -6.29
N TRP A 307 14.73 5.11 -6.55
CA TRP A 307 15.50 4.31 -7.48
C TRP A 307 14.78 4.21 -8.82
N PHE A 308 15.55 4.32 -9.90
CA PHE A 308 15.07 4.01 -11.25
C PHE A 308 15.98 2.99 -11.89
N MET A 309 15.36 1.97 -12.47
CA MET A 309 16.05 0.87 -13.11
C MET A 309 15.48 0.63 -14.51
N HIS A 310 16.36 0.21 -15.41
CA HIS A 310 15.98 -0.11 -16.78
C HIS A 310 15.07 -1.36 -16.82
N ASP A 311 14.09 -1.44 -17.72
CA ASP A 311 13.14 -2.57 -17.78
C ASP A 311 13.82 -3.95 -17.93
N ALA A 312 14.86 -4.05 -18.77
CA ALA A 312 15.68 -5.23 -18.98
C ALA A 312 16.45 -5.71 -17.73
N THR A 313 16.49 -4.93 -16.66
CA THR A 313 17.12 -5.32 -15.39
C THR A 313 16.17 -6.01 -14.42
N VAL A 314 14.90 -6.19 -14.80
CA VAL A 314 13.84 -6.73 -13.94
C VAL A 314 13.09 -7.85 -14.66
N SER A 315 12.85 -8.98 -13.99
CA SER A 315 12.24 -10.16 -14.61
C SER A 315 10.76 -10.01 -14.98
N CYS A 316 10.05 -9.06 -14.35
CA CYS A 316 8.70 -8.68 -14.78
C CYS A 316 8.70 -7.57 -15.86
N GLY A 317 9.90 -7.12 -16.25
CA GLY A 317 10.13 -6.31 -17.42
C GLY A 317 10.11 -7.13 -18.70
N SER A 318 10.20 -6.44 -19.83
CA SER A 318 10.06 -7.05 -21.16
C SER A 318 11.35 -7.69 -21.68
N GLY A 319 12.47 -7.50 -20.97
CA GLY A 319 13.75 -8.15 -21.21
C GLY A 319 14.53 -7.71 -22.45
N ASN A 320 13.92 -6.94 -23.38
CA ASN A 320 14.48 -6.75 -24.72
C ASN A 320 14.24 -5.36 -25.36
N ILE A 321 13.96 -4.29 -24.58
CA ILE A 321 13.67 -2.97 -25.16
C ILE A 321 14.58 -1.93 -24.54
N PRO A 322 15.58 -1.41 -25.26
CA PRO A 322 16.47 -0.43 -24.66
C PRO A 322 15.75 0.93 -24.55
N ALA A 323 15.47 1.36 -23.32
CA ALA A 323 15.14 2.74 -23.01
C ALA A 323 16.38 3.62 -23.32
N LEU A 324 16.16 4.83 -23.81
CA LEU A 324 17.26 5.79 -24.02
C LEU A 324 17.70 6.38 -22.68
N GLY A 325 16.74 6.63 -21.78
CA GLY A 325 17.02 7.27 -20.51
C GLY A 325 15.85 8.07 -19.94
N ILE A 326 16.09 8.68 -18.79
CA ILE A 326 15.18 9.62 -18.12
C ILE A 326 15.57 11.04 -18.52
N ARG A 327 14.75 11.70 -19.33
CA ARG A 327 14.97 13.07 -19.77
C ARG A 327 14.86 14.08 -18.65
N ARG A 328 13.94 13.81 -17.75
CA ARG A 328 13.65 14.68 -16.62
C ARG A 328 13.12 13.83 -15.48
N LEU A 329 13.56 14.15 -14.28
CA LEU A 329 13.07 13.57 -13.04
C LEU A 329 12.73 14.71 -12.09
N ASP A 330 11.43 14.88 -11.84
CA ASP A 330 10.92 15.87 -10.92
C ASP A 330 10.33 15.23 -9.68
N ILE A 331 10.29 16.00 -8.60
CA ILE A 331 9.60 15.63 -7.37
C ILE A 331 8.63 16.73 -6.98
N TYR A 332 7.43 16.33 -6.59
CA TYR A 332 6.41 17.23 -6.07
C TYR A 332 6.47 17.28 -4.54
N THR A 333 6.59 18.49 -3.96
CA THR A 333 6.70 18.72 -2.51
C THR A 333 5.45 19.33 -1.88
N GLY A 334 4.33 19.37 -2.60
CA GLY A 334 3.14 20.13 -2.19
C GLY A 334 3.24 21.63 -2.51
N GLY A 335 4.45 22.20 -2.55
CA GLY A 335 4.70 23.57 -2.98
C GLY A 335 4.98 23.73 -4.48
N GLY A 336 5.21 22.63 -5.20
CA GLY A 336 5.52 22.63 -6.63
C GLY A 336 6.43 21.48 -7.03
N PHE A 337 6.79 21.45 -8.32
CA PHE A 337 7.76 20.51 -8.87
C PHE A 337 9.18 21.05 -8.75
N VAL A 338 10.09 20.20 -8.31
CA VAL A 338 11.53 20.44 -8.25
C VAL A 338 12.22 19.40 -9.12
N THR A 339 13.00 19.84 -10.10
CA THR A 339 13.79 18.93 -10.93
C THR A 339 15.05 18.48 -10.20
N LEU A 340 15.24 17.17 -10.09
CA LEU A 340 16.39 16.57 -9.40
C LEU A 340 17.43 15.98 -10.36
N ALA A 341 17.02 15.53 -11.54
CA ALA A 341 17.93 15.03 -12.56
C ALA A 341 17.35 15.27 -13.97
N GLN A 342 18.24 15.38 -14.94
CA GLN A 342 17.92 15.53 -16.36
C GLN A 342 18.90 14.72 -17.21
N ASP A 343 18.45 14.31 -18.41
CA ASP A 343 19.25 13.60 -19.41
C ASP A 343 20.05 12.39 -18.87
N VAL A 344 19.41 11.66 -17.96
CA VAL A 344 19.95 10.44 -17.37
C VAL A 344 19.89 9.33 -18.41
N THR A 345 21.00 8.69 -18.70
CA THR A 345 21.10 7.52 -19.58
C THR A 345 21.18 6.26 -18.72
N LEU A 346 20.22 5.34 -18.92
CA LEU A 346 20.21 4.03 -18.26
C LEU A 346 20.69 2.98 -19.24
N ASP A 347 21.76 2.27 -18.90
CA ASP A 347 22.40 1.21 -19.69
C ASP A 347 22.21 -0.14 -18.98
N PRO A 348 21.42 -1.09 -19.51
CA PRO A 348 21.20 -2.39 -18.86
C PRO A 348 22.47 -3.26 -18.82
N GLY A 349 23.54 -2.90 -19.53
CA GLY A 349 24.83 -3.58 -19.48
C GLY A 349 24.95 -4.80 -20.37
N ILE A 350 24.22 -4.83 -21.47
CA ILE A 350 24.29 -5.91 -22.47
C ILE A 350 25.59 -5.73 -23.28
N GLY A 351 26.70 -6.30 -22.81
CA GLY A 351 28.00 -6.24 -23.50
C GLY A 351 29.22 -6.37 -22.57
N ALA A 352 30.43 -6.28 -23.14
CA ALA A 352 31.70 -6.62 -22.48
C ALA A 352 32.23 -5.62 -21.43
N GLY A 353 31.42 -4.69 -20.91
CA GLY A 353 31.91 -3.75 -19.89
C GLY A 353 30.94 -3.58 -18.73
N ALA A 354 31.53 -3.33 -17.56
CA ALA A 354 30.82 -3.22 -16.31
C ALA A 354 29.93 -1.98 -16.29
N VAL A 355 28.68 -2.18 -15.87
CA VAL A 355 27.74 -1.12 -15.53
C VAL A 355 27.79 -0.83 -14.04
N LYS A 356 27.49 0.41 -13.67
CA LYS A 356 27.49 0.88 -12.28
C LYS A 356 26.10 1.32 -11.82
N VAL A 357 26.02 1.67 -10.54
CA VAL A 357 24.87 2.32 -9.93
C VAL A 357 25.35 3.58 -9.25
N ASP A 358 24.70 4.70 -9.53
CA ASP A 358 25.14 6.03 -9.10
C ASP A 358 23.95 6.99 -8.91
N MET A 359 24.19 8.19 -8.40
CA MET A 359 23.18 9.26 -8.41
C MET A 359 22.75 9.53 -9.86
N CYS A 360 21.47 9.82 -10.09
CA CYS A 360 20.95 10.07 -11.44
C CYS A 360 21.69 11.23 -12.14
N GLN A 361 22.16 12.24 -11.41
CA GLN A 361 22.97 13.34 -11.94
C GLN A 361 24.32 12.89 -12.52
N ASN A 362 24.87 11.77 -12.03
CA ASN A 362 26.13 11.20 -12.51
C ASN A 362 25.94 10.20 -13.65
N CYS A 363 24.69 9.88 -13.96
CA CYS A 363 24.32 8.87 -14.96
C CYS A 363 23.98 9.53 -16.29
N VAL A 364 24.82 10.46 -16.75
CA VAL A 364 24.64 11.19 -18.02
C VAL A 364 25.58 10.65 -19.10
N SER A 365 25.21 10.81 -20.38
CA SER A 365 26.03 10.40 -21.52
C SER A 365 26.46 8.92 -21.44
N ASN A 366 27.76 8.62 -21.54
CA ASN A 366 28.30 7.26 -21.53
C ASN A 366 28.69 6.76 -20.13
N ALA A 367 27.99 7.22 -19.07
CA ALA A 367 28.31 6.84 -17.68
C ALA A 367 28.05 5.36 -17.34
N ARG A 368 27.35 4.62 -18.21
CA ARG A 368 27.04 3.18 -18.07
C ARG A 368 26.36 2.83 -16.74
N CYS A 369 25.32 3.58 -16.38
CA CYS A 369 24.53 3.29 -15.19
C CYS A 369 23.39 2.33 -15.49
N ALA A 370 23.34 1.17 -14.85
CA ALA A 370 22.20 0.26 -15.01
C ALA A 370 20.98 0.65 -14.16
N ALA A 371 21.23 1.41 -13.12
CA ALA A 371 20.22 2.04 -12.30
C ALA A 371 20.78 3.35 -11.74
N CYS A 372 19.89 4.25 -11.36
CA CYS A 372 20.26 5.46 -10.67
C CYS A 372 19.32 5.79 -9.52
N TRP A 373 19.73 6.73 -8.68
CA TRP A 373 18.89 7.20 -7.59
C TRP A 373 18.90 8.72 -7.42
N VAL A 374 17.85 9.22 -6.78
CA VAL A 374 17.78 10.58 -6.23
C VAL A 374 17.33 10.54 -4.78
N GLN A 375 17.79 11.52 -4.00
CA GLN A 375 17.30 11.74 -2.65
C GLN A 375 16.12 12.72 -2.72
N PRO A 376 14.89 12.31 -2.39
CA PRO A 376 13.79 13.23 -2.30
C PRO A 376 14.00 14.23 -1.16
N PRO A 377 13.66 15.51 -1.34
CA PRO A 377 13.62 16.47 -0.24
C PRO A 377 12.56 16.06 0.78
N ALA A 378 12.68 16.58 2.01
CA ALA A 378 11.69 16.36 3.05
C ALA A 378 10.30 16.87 2.61
N GLY A 379 9.25 16.10 2.90
CA GLY A 379 7.87 16.44 2.53
C GLY A 379 7.51 16.19 1.07
N ALA A 380 8.38 15.54 0.30
CA ALA A 380 8.07 15.06 -1.04
C ALA A 380 6.90 14.05 -1.03
N LEU A 381 5.99 14.18 -1.99
CA LEU A 381 4.77 13.37 -2.08
C LEU A 381 4.86 12.29 -3.16
N PHE A 382 5.36 12.65 -4.34
CA PHE A 382 5.59 11.73 -5.45
C PHE A 382 6.71 12.23 -6.36
N ALA A 383 7.35 11.32 -7.08
CA ALA A 383 8.32 11.60 -8.14
C ALA A 383 7.69 11.32 -9.52
N VAL A 384 8.13 12.06 -10.54
CA VAL A 384 7.72 11.90 -11.92
C VAL A 384 8.96 11.80 -12.79
N ALA A 385 9.10 10.66 -13.50
CA ALA A 385 10.17 10.43 -14.46
C ALA A 385 9.62 10.45 -15.88
N TRP A 386 10.15 11.33 -16.72
CA TRP A 386 9.90 11.35 -18.16
C TRP A 386 10.96 10.50 -18.85
N ILE A 387 10.53 9.39 -19.42
CA ILE A 387 11.41 8.38 -20.00
C ILE A 387 11.23 8.39 -21.51
N GLU A 388 12.34 8.36 -22.24
CA GLU A 388 12.34 8.25 -23.69
C GLU A 388 12.92 6.91 -24.11
N ARG A 389 12.38 6.35 -25.20
CA ARG A 389 12.88 5.14 -25.84
C ARG A 389 14.00 5.50 -26.82
N ASN A 390 14.98 4.62 -26.99
CA ASN A 390 15.99 4.84 -28.02
C ASN A 390 15.53 4.37 -29.41
N SER A 391 16.36 4.58 -30.43
CA SER A 391 16.10 4.15 -31.81
C SER A 391 16.04 2.62 -32.00
N GLN A 392 16.53 1.84 -31.04
CA GLN A 392 16.53 0.37 -31.05
C GLN A 392 15.30 -0.24 -30.37
N GLY A 393 14.45 0.56 -29.72
CA GLY A 393 13.28 0.08 -28.97
C GLY A 393 12.08 -0.40 -29.81
N GLY A 394 12.21 -0.47 -31.14
CA GLY A 394 11.24 -1.13 -32.03
C GLY A 394 9.81 -0.58 -31.95
N ASN A 395 8.89 -1.35 -31.32
CA ASN A 395 7.46 -1.02 -31.18
C ASN A 395 7.06 -0.48 -29.80
N ALA A 396 8.02 -0.24 -28.88
CA ALA A 396 7.68 0.35 -27.58
C ALA A 396 7.17 1.80 -27.73
N PRO A 397 6.54 2.38 -26.69
CA PRO A 397 6.19 3.81 -26.72
C PRO A 397 7.41 4.69 -26.96
N GLY A 398 7.30 5.73 -27.79
CA GLY A 398 8.41 6.68 -28.02
C GLY A 398 8.85 7.40 -26.75
N SER A 399 7.89 7.65 -25.86
CA SER A 399 8.11 8.16 -24.52
C SER A 399 7.10 7.53 -23.55
N THR A 400 7.41 7.56 -22.26
CA THR A 400 6.48 7.19 -21.20
C THR A 400 6.76 8.03 -19.96
N ILE A 401 5.81 8.07 -19.04
CA ILE A 401 5.98 8.75 -17.76
C ILE A 401 5.72 7.73 -16.66
N VAL A 402 6.63 7.65 -15.70
CA VAL A 402 6.48 6.82 -14.51
C VAL A 402 6.33 7.74 -13.31
N VAL A 403 5.27 7.53 -12.53
CA VAL A 403 5.01 8.27 -11.30
C VAL A 403 5.23 7.33 -10.12
N VAL A 404 6.11 7.73 -9.19
CA VAL A 404 6.45 6.96 -8.00
C VAL A 404 5.90 7.68 -6.77
N PRO A 405 4.89 7.13 -6.08
CA PRO A 405 4.45 7.67 -4.80
C PRO A 405 5.59 7.56 -3.77
N LEU A 406 5.84 8.63 -3.02
CA LEU A 406 6.91 8.69 -2.00
C LEU A 406 6.38 8.53 -0.57
N PHE A 407 5.09 8.23 -0.43
CA PHE A 407 4.53 7.71 0.78
C PHE A 407 4.49 6.18 0.68
N PRO A 408 4.78 5.45 1.77
CA PRO A 408 4.54 4.02 1.82
C PRO A 408 3.03 3.77 1.67
N THR A 409 2.60 3.33 0.48
CA THR A 409 1.20 2.89 0.33
C THR A 409 1.02 1.64 1.15
N PRO A 410 0.08 1.59 2.08
CA PRO A 410 -0.02 0.43 2.92
C PRO A 410 -0.78 -0.65 2.14
N PRO A 411 -0.56 -1.94 2.46
CA PRO A 411 -1.25 -3.02 1.79
C PRO A 411 -2.76 -2.84 1.92
N ASN A 412 -3.45 -2.85 0.78
CA ASN A 412 -4.92 -2.95 0.72
C ASN A 412 -5.39 -4.42 0.74
N ALA A 413 -4.45 -5.37 0.75
CA ALA A 413 -4.71 -6.80 0.89
C ALA A 413 -4.45 -7.28 2.32
N VAL A 414 -5.02 -8.42 2.67
CA VAL A 414 -4.82 -9.05 3.97
C VAL A 414 -3.39 -9.55 4.06
N ILE A 415 -2.62 -9.05 5.03
CA ILE A 415 -1.34 -9.66 5.41
C ILE A 415 -1.64 -10.77 6.40
N ARG A 416 -1.03 -11.93 6.17
CA ARG A 416 -1.05 -13.04 7.12
C ARG A 416 0.36 -13.56 7.35
N VAL A 417 0.76 -13.67 8.62
CA VAL A 417 2.04 -14.23 9.04
C VAL A 417 1.78 -15.40 9.99
N ASP A 418 2.16 -16.60 9.57
CA ASP A 418 1.89 -17.86 10.26
C ASP A 418 3.22 -18.47 10.75
N THR A 419 3.53 -18.43 12.05
CA THR A 419 4.81 -18.96 12.56
C THR A 419 4.83 -20.49 12.67
N TRP A 420 3.66 -21.12 12.70
CA TRP A 420 3.51 -22.57 12.75
C TRP A 420 3.96 -23.27 11.46
N LEU A 421 4.08 -22.53 10.34
CA LEU A 421 4.65 -23.03 9.08
C LEU A 421 6.09 -23.56 9.23
N ARG A 422 6.79 -23.19 10.30
CA ARG A 422 8.12 -23.72 10.62
C ARG A 422 8.14 -25.24 10.87
N TRP A 423 7.01 -25.85 11.22
CA TRP A 423 6.94 -27.27 11.58
C TRP A 423 5.73 -28.03 11.04
N THR A 424 4.68 -27.35 10.55
CA THR A 424 3.52 -28.00 9.92
C THR A 424 3.01 -27.18 8.73
N PRO A 425 2.62 -27.81 7.61
CA PRO A 425 1.96 -27.13 6.49
C PRO A 425 0.46 -26.87 6.74
N VAL A 426 -0.10 -27.46 7.80
CA VAL A 426 -1.52 -27.34 8.16
C VAL A 426 -1.67 -26.49 9.41
N GLU A 427 -2.61 -25.54 9.39
CA GLU A 427 -2.91 -24.68 10.54
C GLU A 427 -3.22 -25.54 11.78
N PRO A 428 -2.57 -25.29 12.93
CA PRO A 428 -2.82 -26.06 14.14
C PRO A 428 -4.28 -25.97 14.58
N GLN A 429 -4.93 -27.12 14.78
CA GLN A 429 -6.30 -27.19 15.32
C GLN A 429 -6.37 -27.14 16.87
N LEU A 430 -5.23 -26.82 17.50
CA LEU A 430 -5.02 -26.79 18.95
C LEU A 430 -5.82 -25.69 19.65
N GLN A 431 -5.72 -25.70 20.99
CA GLN A 431 -6.18 -24.63 21.87
C GLN A 431 -5.63 -23.26 21.44
N ALA A 432 -6.54 -22.34 21.09
CA ALA A 432 -6.18 -21.00 20.63
C ALA A 432 -6.75 -19.88 21.51
N ALA A 433 -6.00 -18.79 21.63
CA ALA A 433 -6.43 -17.54 22.25
C ALA A 433 -6.32 -16.40 21.23
N VAL A 434 -7.29 -15.49 21.22
CA VAL A 434 -7.38 -14.45 20.20
C VAL A 434 -7.34 -13.09 20.86
N ALA A 435 -6.51 -12.20 20.32
CA ALA A 435 -6.50 -10.79 20.65
C ALA A 435 -6.69 -9.97 19.37
N THR A 436 -7.47 -8.89 19.45
CA THR A 436 -7.74 -8.00 18.32
C THR A 436 -7.57 -6.55 18.73
N ARG A 437 -7.06 -5.71 17.82
CA ARG A 437 -6.91 -4.27 18.02
C ARG A 437 -7.19 -3.51 16.73
N ILE A 438 -7.83 -2.35 16.86
CA ILE A 438 -7.92 -1.37 15.77
C ILE A 438 -6.79 -0.36 15.96
N VAL A 439 -6.07 -0.09 14.89
CA VAL A 439 -4.88 0.77 14.87
C VAL A 439 -4.90 1.61 13.62
N ASP A 440 -4.37 2.83 13.73
CA ASP A 440 -4.28 3.74 12.59
C ASP A 440 -2.89 3.72 12.00
N SER A 441 -2.79 3.89 10.69
CA SER A 441 -1.55 4.33 10.04
C SER A 441 -1.72 5.76 9.52
N ARG A 442 -0.73 6.29 8.79
CA ARG A 442 -0.89 7.64 8.20
C ARG A 442 -1.98 7.63 7.12
N SER A 443 -2.09 6.53 6.39
CA SER A 443 -2.96 6.38 5.21
C SER A 443 -4.19 5.47 5.40
N THR A 444 -4.14 4.45 6.26
CA THR A 444 -5.21 3.45 6.37
C THR A 444 -5.41 2.99 7.82
N THR A 445 -6.66 2.77 8.22
CA THR A 445 -6.99 2.15 9.51
C THR A 445 -7.04 0.63 9.37
N TYR A 446 -6.41 -0.09 10.29
CA TYR A 446 -6.26 -1.53 10.28
C TYR A 446 -6.94 -2.20 11.47
N SER A 447 -7.51 -3.38 11.22
CA SER A 447 -7.78 -4.38 12.25
C SER A 447 -6.63 -5.37 12.28
N ILE A 448 -5.98 -5.51 13.43
CA ILE A 448 -4.96 -6.51 13.68
C ILE A 448 -5.54 -7.57 14.60
N GLN A 449 -5.42 -8.83 14.19
CA GLN A 449 -5.78 -9.99 14.97
C GLN A 449 -4.54 -10.85 15.18
N LEU A 450 -4.30 -11.26 16.42
CA LEU A 450 -3.30 -12.26 16.78
C LEU A 450 -4.01 -13.49 17.34
N VAL A 451 -3.78 -14.63 16.71
CA VAL A 451 -4.18 -15.95 17.22
C VAL A 451 -2.94 -16.61 17.82
N LEU A 452 -2.99 -16.91 19.10
CA LEU A 452 -1.95 -17.59 19.86
C LEU A 452 -2.29 -19.07 19.98
N TYR A 453 -1.41 -19.92 19.48
CA TYR A 453 -1.46 -21.37 19.64
C TYR A 453 -0.44 -21.79 20.68
N LYS A 454 -0.84 -22.65 21.61
CA LYS A 454 0.07 -23.31 22.53
C LYS A 454 0.22 -24.76 22.10
N LYS A 455 1.46 -25.22 22.04
CA LYS A 455 1.75 -26.63 21.82
C LYS A 455 1.23 -27.48 22.99
N PRO A 456 0.75 -28.70 22.71
CA PRO A 456 0.21 -29.60 23.73
C PRO A 456 1.22 -29.90 24.85
#